data_AF-A0A258AK05-F1
#
_entry.id   AF-A0A258AK05-F1
#
_cell.length_a   1.000
_cell.length_b   1.000
_cell.length_c   1.000
_cell.angle_alpha   90.00
_cell.angle_beta   90.00
_cell.angle_gamma   90.00
#
_symmetry.space_group_name_H-M   'P 1'
#
loop_
_entity.id
_entity.type
_entity.pdbx_description
1 polymer ?
#
loop_
_entity_poly.entity_id
_entity_poly.type
_entity_poly.pdbx_seq_one_letter_code
_entity_poly.pdbx_strand_id
1 'polypeptide(L)' 'MSNNPEPKLEDKLRGVLRLKQYSPRTEETYIQWYKRFVLFQAQATGRMRHPAEMGTEEVVAFLTNLAVNKNLTASSQNQA' A
#
# COMPACT_ATOMS: atom_id res chain seq x y z
N MET A 1 -6.80 -31.71 -5.97
CA MET A 1 -7.29 -30.72 -4.99
C MET A 1 -6.54 -29.43 -5.25
N SER A 2 -7.12 -28.52 -6.02
CA SER A 2 -6.47 -27.23 -6.34
C SER A 2 -6.47 -26.38 -5.08
N ASN A 3 -5.34 -26.38 -4.37
CA ASN A 3 -5.07 -25.47 -3.27
C ASN A 3 -4.87 -24.09 -3.91
N ASN A 4 -5.97 -23.41 -4.21
CA ASN A 4 -5.95 -22.04 -4.70
C ASN A 4 -5.84 -21.16 -3.45
N PRO A 5 -4.64 -20.76 -3.00
CA PRO A 5 -4.54 -19.90 -1.83
C PRO A 5 -5.40 -18.67 -2.13
N GLU A 6 -6.24 -18.28 -1.17
CA GLU A 6 -7.05 -17.07 -1.31
C GLU A 6 -6.16 -15.96 -1.89
N PRO A 7 -6.57 -15.32 -3.00
CA PRO A 7 -5.70 -14.40 -3.71
C PRO A 7 -5.21 -13.36 -2.72
N LYS A 8 -3.88 -13.28 -2.57
CA LYS A 8 -3.26 -12.36 -1.63
C LYS A 8 -3.81 -10.97 -1.95
N LEU A 9 -3.97 -10.12 -0.94
CA LEU A 9 -4.48 -8.76 -1.17
C LEU A 9 -3.64 -8.00 -2.23
N GLU A 10 -2.36 -8.36 -2.35
CA GLU A 10 -1.47 -7.94 -3.43
C GLU A 10 -1.95 -8.33 -4.85
N ASP A 11 -2.40 -9.57 -5.05
CA ASP A 11 -2.92 -10.06 -6.32
C ASP A 11 -4.24 -9.38 -6.70
N LYS A 12 -5.09 -9.12 -5.69
CA LYS A 12 -6.31 -8.31 -5.88
C LYS A 12 -5.96 -6.88 -6.30
N LEU A 13 -4.95 -6.27 -5.68
CA LEU A 13 -4.48 -4.93 -6.04
C LEU A 13 -3.95 -4.88 -7.48
N ARG A 14 -3.08 -5.84 -7.85
CA ARG A 14 -2.55 -5.94 -9.23
C ARG A 14 -3.66 -6.15 -10.25
N GLY A 15 -4.66 -6.99 -9.94
CA GLY A 15 -5.83 -7.19 -10.80
C GLY A 15 -6.56 -5.89 -11.08
N VAL A 16 -6.83 -5.09 -10.05
CA VAL A 16 -7.48 -3.77 -10.21
C VAL A 16 -6.61 -2.79 -11.00
N LEU A 17 -5.30 -2.76 -10.75
CA LEU A 17 -4.38 -1.86 -11.46
C LEU A 17 -4.24 -2.22 -12.94
N ARG A 18 -4.21 -3.51 -13.28
CA ARG A 18 -4.22 -4.01 -14.66
C ARG A 18 -5.52 -3.69 -15.39
N LEU A 19 -6.66 -3.83 -14.71
CA LEU A 19 -7.97 -3.43 -15.26
C LEU A 19 -8.01 -1.93 -15.57
N LYS A 20 -7.31 -1.11 -14.78
CA LYS A 20 -7.13 0.33 -15.02
C LYS A 20 -6.03 0.64 -16.06
N GLN A 21 -5.46 -0.38 -16.70
CA GLN A 21 -4.39 -0.25 -17.70
C GLN A 21 -3.16 0.52 -17.22
N TYR A 22 -2.87 0.46 -15.91
CA TYR A 22 -1.63 1.02 -15.40
C TYR A 22 -0.42 0.23 -15.90
N SER A 23 0.70 0.93 -16.08
CA SER A 23 1.94 0.26 -16.46
C SER A 23 2.45 -0.67 -15.34
N PRO A 24 3.21 -1.72 -15.66
CA PRO A 24 3.84 -2.58 -14.64
C PRO A 24 4.68 -1.82 -13.61
N ARG A 25 5.31 -0.71 -14.02
CA ARG A 25 6.07 0.17 -13.13
C ARG A 25 5.18 0.91 -12.13
N THR A 26 4.00 1.33 -12.57
CA THR A 26 2.98 1.93 -11.71
C THR A 26 2.42 0.88 -10.76
N GLU A 27 2.15 -0.35 -11.24
CA GLU A 27 1.74 -1.46 -10.38
C GLU A 27 2.71 -1.68 -9.21
N GLU A 28 4.01 -1.81 -9.50
CA GLU A 28 5.04 -2.00 -8.47
C GLU A 28 5.07 -0.86 -7.45
N THR A 29 4.94 0.39 -7.92
CA THR A 29 4.94 1.55 -7.03
C THR A 29 3.74 1.50 -6.06
N TYR A 30 2.54 1.21 -6.56
CA TYR A 30 1.35 1.08 -5.73
C TYR A 30 1.46 -0.09 -4.75
N ILE A 31 2.03 -1.23 -5.17
CA ILE A 31 2.31 -2.36 -4.27
C ILE A 31 3.30 -1.96 -3.17
N GLN A 32 4.36 -1.19 -3.50
CA GLN A 32 5.31 -0.72 -2.50
C GLN A 32 4.66 0.23 -1.49
N TRP A 33 3.82 1.17 -1.94
CA TRP A 33 3.08 2.06 -1.06
C TRP A 33 2.15 1.29 -0.12
N TYR A 34 1.41 0.33 -0.67
CA TYR A 34 0.55 -0.56 0.10
C TYR A 34 1.32 -1.32 1.19
N LYS A 35 2.47 -1.91 0.85
CA LYS A 35 3.32 -2.62 1.83
C LYS A 35 3.80 -1.71 2.94
N ARG A 36 4.24 -0.49 2.61
CA ARG A 36 4.69 0.51 3.58
C ARG A 36 3.55 0.90 4.53
N PHE A 37 2.33 1.08 4.00
CA PHE A 37 1.15 1.39 4.81
C PHE A 37 0.82 0.27 5.81
N VAL A 38 0.75 -0.98 5.35
CA VAL A 38 0.44 -2.13 6.23
C VAL A 38 1.50 -2.30 7.32
N LEU A 39 2.78 -2.12 6.99
CA LEU A 39 3.88 -2.18 7.96
C LEU A 39 3.82 -1.04 8.98
N PHE A 40 3.55 0.19 8.52
CA PHE A 40 3.38 1.34 9.41
C PHE A 40 2.24 1.10 10.41
N GLN A 41 1.09 0.63 9.94
CA GLN A 41 -0.03 0.36 10.84
C GLN A 41 0.26 -0.81 11.80
N ALA A 42 0.97 -1.82 11.32
CA ALA A 42 1.41 -2.94 12.16
C ALA A 42 2.35 -2.47 13.28
N GLN A 43 3.26 -1.54 12.98
CA GLN A 43 4.12 -0.91 13.99
C GLN A 43 3.33 -0.03 14.96
N ALA A 44 2.38 0.76 14.46
CA ALA A 44 1.56 1.65 15.29
C ALA A 44 0.64 0.88 16.25
N THR A 45 0.15 -0.30 15.86
CA THR A 45 -0.79 -1.10 16.67
C THR A 45 -0.17 -2.34 17.33
N GLY A 46 1.08 -2.68 17.00
CA GLY A 46 1.71 -3.94 17.43
C GLY A 46 1.14 -5.21 16.77
N ARG A 47 0.26 -5.10 15.76
CA ARG A 47 -0.28 -6.26 15.01
C ARG A 47 -0.61 -5.92 13.57
N MET A 48 -0.43 -6.87 12.64
CA MET A 48 -0.90 -6.74 11.26
C MET A 48 -2.44 -6.72 11.23
N ARG A 49 -3.01 -5.60 10.78
CA ARG A 49 -4.45 -5.46 10.55
C ARG A 49 -4.75 -5.51 9.06
N HIS A 50 -5.97 -5.95 8.70
CA HIS A 50 -6.37 -5.93 7.30
C HIS A 50 -6.77 -4.50 6.91
N PRO A 51 -6.36 -3.97 5.74
CA PRO A 51 -6.67 -2.60 5.31
C PRO A 51 -8.16 -2.28 5.21
N ALA A 52 -9.01 -3.29 5.01
CA ALA A 52 -10.47 -3.11 5.05
C ALA A 52 -11.02 -2.75 6.44
N GLU A 53 -10.25 -3.00 7.51
CA GLU A 53 -10.58 -2.60 8.88
C GLU A 53 -9.96 -1.25 9.26
N MET A 54 -9.27 -0.60 8.32
CA MET A 54 -8.61 0.69 8.50
C MET A 54 -9.37 1.75 7.73
N GLY A 55 -9.55 2.90 8.35
CA GLY A 55 -10.29 4.02 7.79
C GLY A 55 -9.39 5.17 7.39
N THR A 56 -10.01 6.33 7.25
CA THR A 56 -9.34 7.58 6.89
C THR A 56 -8.29 8.00 7.91
N GLU A 57 -8.50 7.73 9.20
CA GLU A 57 -7.59 8.14 10.28
C GLU A 57 -6.21 7.49 10.16
N GLU A 58 -6.15 6.18 9.88
CA GLU A 58 -4.90 5.46 9.66
C GLU A 58 -4.16 5.95 8.41
N VAL A 59 -4.91 6.27 7.35
CA VAL A 59 -4.34 6.83 6.13
C VAL A 59 -3.76 8.21 6.38
N VAL A 60 -4.46 9.08 7.11
CA VAL A 60 -3.98 10.42 7.49
C VAL A 60 -2.75 10.31 8.40
N ALA A 61 -2.75 9.39 9.37
CA ALA A 61 -1.60 9.14 10.23
C ALA A 61 -0.38 8.67 9.42
N PHE A 62 -0.58 7.78 8.45
CA PHE A 62 0.48 7.34 7.53
C PHE A 62 1.00 8.49 6.68
N LEU A 63 0.13 9.32 6.09
CA LEU A 63 0.53 10.49 5.29
C LEU A 63 1.28 11.54 6.14
N THR A 64 0.84 11.74 7.38
CA THR A 64 1.52 12.63 8.33
C THR A 64 2.89 12.08 8.71
N ASN A 65 2.99 10.78 8.99
CA ASN A 65 4.26 10.11 9.25
C ASN A 65 5.21 10.21 8.06
N LEU A 66 4.69 10.03 6.84
CA LEU A 66 5.44 10.25 5.62
C LEU A 66 5.97 11.68 5.57
N ALA A 67 5.14 12.70 5.77
CA ALA A 67 5.57 14.10 5.71
C ALA A 67 6.61 14.48 6.79
N VAL A 68 6.54 13.89 7.98
CA VAL A 68 7.40 14.24 9.13
C VAL A 68 8.70 13.42 9.18
N ASN A 69 8.63 12.10 8.98
CA ASN A 69 9.78 11.20 9.19
C ASN A 69 10.53 10.87 7.90
N LYS A 70 9.89 11.06 6.75
CA LYS A 70 10.56 11.01 5.47
C LYS A 70 10.38 12.39 4.88
N ASN A 71 11.41 13.24 4.94
CA ASN A 71 11.65 14.09 3.78
C ASN A 71 11.46 13.16 2.57
N LEU A 72 10.32 13.28 1.87
CA LEU A 72 10.11 12.68 0.58
C LEU A 72 11.33 13.18 -0.18
N THR A 73 12.39 12.38 -0.21
CA THR A 73 13.59 12.69 -0.96
C THR A 73 13.03 13.04 -2.33
N ALA A 74 13.49 14.14 -2.90
CA ALA A 74 12.94 14.88 -4.04
C ALA A 74 12.59 14.05 -5.32
N SER A 75 12.65 12.72 -5.24
CA SER A 75 12.34 11.70 -6.22
C SER A 75 10.90 11.15 -6.19
N SER A 76 10.12 11.29 -5.11
CA SER A 76 8.71 10.79 -5.07
C SER A 76 7.65 11.83 -5.44
N GLN A 77 8.04 13.08 -5.67
CA GLN A 77 7.14 14.14 -6.16
C GLN A 77 6.86 14.03 -7.67
N ASN A 78 7.65 13.26 -8.43
CA ASN A 78 7.50 13.09 -9.89
C ASN A 78 7.01 11.69 -10.30
N GLN A 79 5.91 11.24 -9.71
CA GLN A 79 5.05 10.24 -10.37
C GLN A 79 3.63 10.82 -10.50
N ALA A 80 3.54 11.86 -11.32
CA ALA A 80 2.34 12.21 -12.07
C ALA A 80 2.44 11.60 -13.47
#